data_AF-A0A131YQS1-F1
#
_entry.id   AF-A0A131YQS1-F1
#
_cell.length_a   1.000
_cell.length_b   1.000
_cell.length_c   1.000
_cell.angle_alpha   90.00
_cell.angle_beta   90.00
_cell.angle_gamma   90.00
#
_symmetry.space_group_name_H-M   'P 1'
#
loop_
_entity.id
_entity.type
_entity.pdbx_description
1 polymer ?
#
loop_
_entity_poly.entity_id
_entity_poly.type
_entity_poly.pdbx_seq_one_letter_code
_entity_poly.pdbx_strand_id
1 'polypeptide(L)'
;MRVGCILFCGCVLAAALDPVASCRSCCGVCTVPSCVDTRRNYPENTIYAPYHFFEENGHCTKIKTEGCKGTFYSREECQKCCIR
;
A
#
# COMPACT_ATOMS: atom_id res chain seq x y z
N MET A 1 -43.25 16.24 12.60
CA MET A 1 -42.48 15.07 12.09
C MET A 1 -41.99 15.43 10.69
N ARG A 2 -40.71 15.41 10.31
CA ARG A 2 -39.52 14.84 10.94
C ARG A 2 -38.31 15.59 10.33
N VAL A 3 -37.73 16.51 11.09
CA VAL A 3 -36.36 17.02 10.88
C VAL A 3 -35.34 15.85 10.85
N GLY A 4 -35.73 14.68 11.38
CA GLY A 4 -34.98 13.44 11.27
C GLY A 4 -34.74 12.92 9.85
N CYS A 5 -35.61 13.18 8.86
CA CYS A 5 -35.43 12.60 7.52
C CYS A 5 -34.22 13.16 6.76
N ILE A 6 -33.85 14.43 7.01
CA ILE A 6 -32.70 15.07 6.34
C ILE A 6 -31.38 14.60 6.99
N LEU A 7 -31.38 14.43 8.33
CA LEU A 7 -30.22 13.93 9.07
C LEU A 7 -29.90 12.47 8.71
N PHE A 8 -30.91 11.63 8.49
CA PHE A 8 -30.69 10.24 8.08
C PHE A 8 -30.11 10.11 6.66
N CYS A 9 -30.37 11.07 5.77
CA CYS A 9 -29.87 11.02 4.39
C CYS A 9 -28.39 11.43 4.26
N GLY A 10 -27.89 12.30 5.15
CA GLY A 10 -26.49 12.74 5.16
C GLY A 10 -25.51 11.68 5.66
N CYS A 11 -25.92 10.86 6.64
CA CYS A 11 -25.05 9.83 7.23
C CYS A 11 -24.75 8.67 6.26
N VAL A 12 -25.67 8.37 5.34
CA VAL A 12 -25.49 7.30 4.34
C VAL A 12 -24.42 7.67 3.30
N LEU A 13 -24.33 8.95 2.94
CA LEU A 13 -23.32 9.44 1.99
C LEU A 13 -21.90 9.48 2.60
N ALA A 14 -21.78 9.76 3.89
CA ALA A 14 -20.48 9.77 4.58
C ALA A 14 -19.86 8.36 4.64
N ALA A 15 -20.65 7.34 5.01
CA ALA A 15 -20.19 5.95 5.11
C ALA A 15 -19.75 5.35 3.75
N ALA A 16 -20.26 5.88 2.64
CA ALA A 16 -19.85 5.46 1.30
C ALA A 16 -18.52 6.08 0.83
N LEU A 17 -18.09 7.19 1.44
CA LEU A 17 -16.86 7.91 1.09
C LEU A 17 -15.65 7.49 1.95
N ASP A 18 -15.87 6.97 3.15
CA ASP A 18 -14.83 6.40 4.01
C ASP A 18 -13.90 5.38 3.33
N PRO A 19 -14.39 4.38 2.55
CA PRO A 19 -13.49 3.45 1.86
C PRO A 19 -12.62 4.14 0.80
N VAL A 20 -13.09 5.24 0.19
CA VAL A 20 -12.36 5.98 -0.85
C VAL A 20 -11.29 6.88 -0.22
N ALA A 21 -11.54 7.42 0.98
CA ALA A 21 -10.56 8.19 1.74
C ALA A 21 -9.43 7.30 2.28
N SER A 22 -9.74 6.07 2.72
CA SER A 22 -8.74 5.09 3.15
C SER A 22 -7.81 4.66 1.99
N CYS A 23 -8.36 4.54 0.78
CA CYS A 23 -7.58 4.29 -0.44
C CYS A 23 -6.68 5.46 -0.87
N ARG A 24 -6.79 6.68 -0.31
CA ARG A 24 -5.87 7.77 -0.71
C ARG A 24 -4.46 7.61 -0.15
N SER A 25 -4.27 6.86 0.94
CA SER A 25 -2.96 6.73 1.59
C SER A 25 -2.25 5.41 1.31
N CYS A 26 -2.97 4.36 0.96
CA CYS A 26 -2.41 3.02 0.79
C CYS A 26 -2.73 2.46 -0.61
N CYS A 27 -2.03 2.94 -1.63
CA CYS A 27 -2.14 2.46 -3.03
C CYS A 27 -0.94 1.63 -3.52
N GLY A 28 0.11 1.52 -2.72
CA GLY A 28 1.30 0.74 -3.02
C GLY A 28 1.14 -0.74 -2.74
N VAL A 29 2.13 -1.51 -3.19
CA VAL A 29 2.17 -2.96 -3.05
C VAL A 29 2.74 -3.36 -1.67
N CYS A 30 1.99 -4.15 -0.91
CA CYS A 30 2.44 -4.68 0.39
C CYS A 30 3.27 -5.95 0.25
N THR A 31 2.79 -6.94 -0.49
CA THR A 31 3.48 -8.23 -0.65
C THR A 31 4.59 -8.14 -1.69
N VAL A 32 5.68 -8.88 -1.51
CA VAL A 32 6.74 -8.97 -2.53
C VAL A 32 6.14 -9.54 -3.83
N PRO A 33 6.12 -8.79 -4.94
CA PRO A 33 5.58 -9.30 -6.20
C PRO A 33 6.61 -10.22 -6.87
N SER A 34 6.13 -11.18 -7.67
CA SER A 34 6.99 -12.19 -8.30
C SER A 34 8.12 -11.60 -9.14
N CYS A 35 7.94 -10.42 -9.74
CA CYS A 35 8.99 -9.74 -10.49
C CYS A 35 10.21 -9.39 -9.62
N VAL A 36 10.00 -9.11 -8.33
CA VAL A 36 11.07 -8.83 -7.35
C VAL A 36 11.78 -10.13 -7.00
N ASP A 37 11.04 -11.21 -6.71
CA ASP A 37 11.62 -12.52 -6.38
C ASP A 37 12.48 -13.09 -7.52
N THR A 38 12.02 -12.94 -8.76
CA THR A 38 12.78 -13.44 -9.91
C THR A 38 14.12 -12.69 -10.06
N ARG A 39 14.21 -11.46 -9.57
CA ARG A 39 15.40 -10.58 -9.66
C ARG A 39 16.28 -10.61 -8.43
N ARG A 40 15.75 -11.01 -7.26
CA ARG A 40 16.51 -11.22 -6.01
C ARG A 40 17.68 -12.20 -6.20
N ASN A 41 17.53 -13.13 -7.13
CA ASN A 41 18.54 -14.13 -7.49
C ASN A 41 19.61 -13.63 -8.50
N TYR A 42 19.47 -12.40 -9.04
CA TYR A 42 20.41 -11.80 -10.00
C TYR A 42 20.92 -10.44 -9.49
N PRO A 43 21.77 -10.44 -8.45
CA PRO A 43 22.17 -9.22 -7.73
C PRO A 43 22.93 -8.22 -8.60
N GLU A 44 23.62 -8.70 -9.65
CA GLU A 44 24.35 -7.90 -10.64
C GLU A 44 23.48 -6.83 -11.31
N ASN A 45 22.19 -7.12 -11.51
CA ASN A 45 21.21 -6.22 -12.11
C ASN A 45 20.49 -5.31 -11.10
N THR A 46 20.92 -5.31 -9.83
CA THR A 46 20.26 -4.53 -8.77
C THR A 46 21.23 -3.66 -7.96
N ILE A 47 22.50 -3.58 -8.37
CA ILE A 47 23.54 -2.86 -7.62
C ILE A 47 23.15 -1.39 -7.39
N TYR A 48 22.65 -0.73 -8.44
CA TYR A 48 22.21 0.68 -8.44
C TYR A 48 20.71 0.86 -8.22
N ALA A 49 19.98 -0.23 -7.98
CA ALA A 49 18.54 -0.18 -7.82
C ALA A 49 18.11 0.56 -6.54
N PRO A 50 17.00 1.31 -6.60
CA PRO A 50 16.39 1.87 -5.40
C PRO A 50 15.94 0.76 -4.44
N TYR A 51 15.86 1.13 -3.17
CA TYR A 51 15.30 0.25 -2.14
C TYR A 51 13.80 0.51 -2.00
N HIS A 52 13.07 -0.58 -1.83
CA HIS A 52 11.63 -0.59 -1.62
C HIS A 52 11.30 -1.41 -0.37
N PHE A 53 10.16 -1.12 0.25
CA PHE A 53 9.72 -1.81 1.46
C PHE A 53 8.46 -2.61 1.17
N PHE A 54 8.51 -3.89 1.55
CA PHE A 54 7.41 -4.84 1.42
C PHE A 54 7.21 -5.54 2.75
N GLU A 55 5.99 -5.94 3.03
CA GLU A 55 5.66 -6.79 4.16
C GLU A 55 6.13 -8.23 3.88
N GLU A 56 6.88 -8.79 4.82
CA GLU A 56 7.37 -10.16 4.85
C GLU A 56 7.33 -10.63 6.32
N ASN A 57 6.48 -11.61 6.62
CA ASN A 57 6.30 -12.19 7.97
C ASN A 57 5.88 -11.18 9.07
N GLY A 58 5.01 -10.23 8.74
CA GLY A 58 4.56 -9.19 9.66
C GLY A 58 5.56 -8.06 9.87
N HIS A 59 6.61 -7.98 9.05
CA HIS A 59 7.62 -6.93 9.11
C HIS A 59 7.85 -6.28 7.75
N CYS A 60 8.11 -4.97 7.74
CA CYS A 60 8.50 -4.27 6.51
C CYS A 60 9.99 -4.48 6.20
N THR A 61 10.27 -5.40 5.29
CA THR A 61 11.62 -5.74 4.83
C THR A 61 12.07 -4.83 3.69
N LYS A 62 13.32 -4.39 3.76
CA LYS A 62 13.97 -3.56 2.74
C LYS A 62 14.55 -4.44 1.63
N ILE A 63 14.07 -4.27 0.39
CA ILE A 63 14.47 -5.07 -0.77
C ILE A 63 14.94 -4.16 -1.91
N LYS A 64 16.03 -4.53 -2.59
CA LYS A 64 16.45 -3.86 -3.83
C LYS A 64 15.68 -4.46 -5.01
N THR A 65 15.06 -3.61 -5.82
CA THR A 65 14.45 -4.06 -7.08
C THR A 65 14.58 -3.01 -8.17
N GLU A 66 14.86 -3.48 -9.39
CA GLU A 66 14.94 -2.68 -10.61
C GLU A 66 14.02 -3.27 -11.67
N GLY A 67 13.38 -2.41 -12.47
CA GLY A 67 12.55 -2.85 -13.60
C GLY A 67 11.16 -3.40 -13.24
N CYS A 68 10.83 -3.55 -11.95
CA CYS A 68 9.47 -3.78 -11.51
C CYS A 68 8.67 -2.48 -11.58
N LYS A 69 7.55 -2.49 -12.32
CA LYS A 69 6.63 -1.35 -12.38
C LYS A 69 5.62 -1.44 -11.24
N GLY A 70 5.33 -0.32 -10.60
CA GLY A 70 4.32 -0.22 -9.56
C GLY A 70 4.59 0.94 -8.61
N THR A 71 3.62 1.18 -7.73
CA THR A 71 3.80 2.07 -6.58
C THR A 71 4.35 1.25 -5.42
N PHE A 72 5.54 1.62 -4.97
CA PHE A 72 6.20 0.96 -3.85
C PHE A 72 6.23 1.89 -2.66
N TYR A 73 6.10 1.33 -1.47
CA TYR A 73 6.10 2.10 -0.25
C TYR A 73 7.51 2.43 0.25
N SER A 74 7.60 3.58 0.89
CA SER A 74 8.64 3.86 1.87
C SER A 74 8.46 3.01 3.14
N ARG A 75 9.45 3.03 4.04
CA ARG A 75 9.37 2.28 5.31
C ARG A 75 8.12 2.67 6.11
N GLU A 76 7.88 3.97 6.24
CA GLU A 76 6.79 4.53 7.05
C GLU A 76 5.43 4.17 6.46
N GLU A 77 5.29 4.27 5.14
CA GLU A 77 4.07 3.87 4.44
C GLU A 77 3.83 2.37 4.55
N CYS A 78 4.86 1.53 4.42
CA CYS A 78 4.71 0.09 4.60
C CYS A 78 4.23 -0.24 6.02
N GLN A 79 4.79 0.39 7.06
CA GLN A 79 4.36 0.19 8.45
C GLN A 79 2.91 0.61 8.67
N LYS A 80 2.49 1.71 8.05
CA LYS A 80 1.13 2.24 8.19
C LYS A 80 0.09 1.44 7.39
N CYS A 81 0.47 0.95 6.21
CA CYS A 81 -0.45 0.38 5.23
C CYS A 81 -0.48 -1.15 5.22
N CYS A 82 0.62 -1.81 5.56
CA CYS A 82 0.79 -3.24 5.37
C CYS A 82 0.91 -4.01 6.70
N ILE A 83 1.37 -3.36 7.76
CA ILE A 83 1.48 -3.98 9.09
C ILE A 83 0.25 -3.61 9.90
N ARG A 84 -0.51 -4.61 10.34
CA ARG A 84 -1.72 -4.46 11.16
C ARG A 84 -1.62 -5.32 12.40
#